data_AF-A0A834X3H7-F1
#
_entry.id   AF-A0A834X3H7-F1
#
_cell.length_a   1.000
_cell.length_b   1.000
_cell.length_c   1.000
_cell.angle_alpha   90.00
_cell.angle_beta   90.00
_cell.angle_gamma   90.00
#
_symmetry.space_group_name_H-M   'P 1'
#
loop_
_entity.id
_entity.type
_entity.pdbx_description
1 polymer ?
#
loop_
_entity_poly.entity_id
_entity_poly.type
_entity_poly.pdbx_seq_one_letter_code
_entity_poly.pdbx_strand_id
1 'polypeptide(L)'
;MFLPIQFRQVDGIGDSWKILPPNAAASFLWEDLGRRRLLELLVDGTDPMKSLKYDVDEISDHQPIHVNDGPTRFLHITIVKEEKIKVVKISDWMPKTEPTGVLSRKYLSSISQILKNDSQKQQPVSTTDCEFHVTVELAELGISFIDHTPEEILYLSVQNLVLAYSTGLGSGISRFKLSMSGLQLDNQLPLTPMPVLLRPQRVVSETDYILKFSMTMQSNGSLDLCVYPYIGLHGPENSAAFLINIHEPFVWRLHEMIEQVKLSRLYNSQTTAASVDPIIQIGVLNVSEVRFKVSMAMSPSQRPRGVLGFWASLMTALGNMENMPVSI
;
A
#
# COMPACT_ATOMS: atom_id res chain seq x y z
N MET A 1 7.65 -12.13 28.99
CA MET A 1 6.72 -13.21 28.61
C MET A 1 5.38 -12.57 28.37
N PHE A 2 4.93 -12.55 27.12
CA PHE A 2 3.65 -11.95 26.72
C PHE A 2 2.56 -13.01 26.81
N LEU A 3 1.37 -12.62 27.25
CA LEU A 3 0.23 -13.54 27.35
C LEU A 3 -0.47 -13.60 25.98
N PRO A 4 -0.64 -14.78 25.37
CA PRO A 4 -1.48 -14.92 24.19
C PRO A 4 -2.92 -14.53 24.56
N ILE A 5 -3.52 -13.66 23.76
CA ILE A 5 -4.93 -13.28 23.92
C ILE A 5 -5.71 -14.03 22.84
N GLN A 6 -6.82 -14.65 23.21
CA GLN A 6 -7.74 -15.30 22.29
C GLN A 6 -9.10 -14.61 22.33
N PHE A 7 -9.76 -14.48 21.18
CA PHE A 7 -11.05 -13.82 21.08
C PHE A 7 -11.98 -14.49 20.08
N ARG A 8 -13.29 -14.38 20.31
CA ARG A 8 -14.36 -14.88 19.42
C ARG A 8 -15.71 -14.21 19.72
N GLN A 9 -16.74 -14.50 18.92
CA GLN A 9 -18.12 -14.20 19.31
C GLN A 9 -18.59 -15.19 20.40
N VAL A 10 -19.32 -14.69 21.40
CA VAL A 10 -19.91 -15.53 22.47
C VAL A 10 -20.76 -16.66 21.87
N ASP A 11 -20.70 -17.83 22.50
CA ASP A 11 -21.34 -19.08 22.06
C ASP A 11 -20.82 -19.60 20.71
N GLY A 12 -19.55 -19.29 20.39
CA GLY A 12 -18.80 -19.86 19.28
C GLY A 12 -18.53 -21.37 19.43
N ILE A 13 -18.37 -22.07 18.30
CA ILE A 13 -17.95 -23.48 18.26
C ILE A 13 -16.47 -23.56 18.69
N GLY A 14 -16.02 -24.70 19.24
CA GLY A 14 -14.71 -24.82 19.88
C GLY A 14 -13.49 -24.45 19.03
N ASP A 15 -13.63 -24.45 17.70
CA ASP A 15 -12.62 -24.07 16.71
C ASP A 15 -12.64 -22.58 16.32
N SER A 16 -13.55 -21.76 16.87
CA SER A 16 -13.69 -20.35 16.47
C SER A 16 -12.79 -19.35 17.21
N TRP A 17 -11.92 -19.82 18.10
CA TRP A 17 -10.97 -18.97 18.82
C TRP A 17 -9.89 -18.42 17.88
N LYS A 18 -9.74 -17.10 17.85
CA LYS A 18 -8.68 -16.42 17.12
C LYS A 18 -7.62 -15.91 18.08
N ILE A 19 -6.36 -16.13 17.75
CA ILE A 19 -5.22 -15.68 18.57
C ILE A 19 -4.81 -14.27 18.14
N LEU A 20 -4.71 -13.37 19.10
CA LEU A 20 -4.17 -12.02 18.97
C LEU A 20 -2.76 -11.98 19.56
N PRO A 21 -1.71 -11.84 18.73
CA PRO A 21 -0.35 -11.68 19.23
C PRO A 21 -0.14 -10.29 19.86
N PRO A 22 0.90 -10.11 20.70
CA PRO A 22 1.19 -8.84 21.37
C PRO A 22 1.47 -7.72 20.35
N ASN A 23 1.02 -6.50 20.65
CA ASN A 23 1.17 -5.33 19.78
C ASN A 23 0.61 -5.50 18.35
N ALA A 24 -0.36 -6.40 18.18
CA ALA A 24 -1.05 -6.62 16.92
C ALA A 24 -2.51 -6.19 16.98
N ALA A 25 -3.10 -6.02 15.80
CA ALA A 25 -4.54 -5.81 15.64
C ALA A 25 -5.09 -6.89 14.71
N ALA A 26 -6.35 -7.27 14.93
CA ALA A 26 -7.06 -8.24 14.10
C ALA A 26 -8.46 -7.72 13.79
N SER A 27 -8.89 -7.88 12.54
CA SER A 27 -10.26 -7.57 12.14
C SER A 27 -11.22 -8.60 12.73
N PHE A 28 -12.33 -8.11 13.29
CA PHE A 28 -13.38 -8.94 13.86
C PHE A 28 -14.71 -8.64 13.17
N LEU A 29 -15.45 -9.71 12.88
CA LEU A 29 -16.77 -9.70 12.25
C LEU A 29 -17.64 -10.66 13.06
N TRP A 30 -18.92 -10.32 13.21
CA TRP A 30 -19.89 -11.25 13.81
C TRP A 30 -20.04 -12.47 12.90
N GLU A 31 -19.69 -13.65 13.43
CA GLU A 31 -19.69 -14.91 12.69
C GLU A 31 -21.12 -15.39 12.40
N ASP A 32 -22.02 -15.14 13.35
CA ASP A 32 -23.43 -15.50 13.25
C ASP A 32 -24.30 -14.33 13.73
N LEU A 33 -25.07 -13.75 12.81
CA LEU A 33 -25.95 -12.62 13.08
C LEU A 33 -27.15 -12.98 13.99
N GLY A 34 -27.47 -14.27 14.12
CA GLY A 34 -28.51 -14.78 15.02
C GLY A 34 -28.01 -14.97 16.46
N ARG A 35 -26.70 -14.92 16.69
CA ARG A 35 -26.09 -15.02 18.03
C ARG A 35 -25.96 -13.66 18.69
N ARG A 36 -25.73 -13.67 20.00
CA ARG A 36 -25.50 -12.44 20.77
C ARG A 36 -24.27 -11.72 20.23
N ARG A 37 -24.36 -10.40 20.09
CA ARG A 37 -23.27 -9.52 19.63
C ARG A 37 -22.36 -9.15 20.78
N LEU A 38 -21.77 -10.17 21.41
CA LEU A 38 -20.83 -10.01 22.50
C LEU A 38 -19.50 -10.61 22.09
N LEU A 39 -18.42 -9.89 22.37
CA LEU A 39 -17.06 -10.36 22.20
C LEU A 39 -16.65 -11.15 23.44
N GLU A 40 -16.18 -12.38 23.24
CA GLU A 40 -15.61 -13.22 24.28
C GLU A 40 -14.08 -13.16 24.18
N LEU A 41 -13.42 -12.88 25.30
CA LEU A 41 -11.98 -12.72 25.44
C LEU A 41 -11.44 -13.74 26.44
N LEU A 42 -10.40 -14.47 26.04
CA LEU A 42 -9.71 -15.45 26.87
C LEU A 42 -8.23 -15.11 26.89
N VAL A 43 -7.66 -15.03 28.08
CA VAL A 43 -6.22 -14.82 28.27
C VAL A 43 -5.62 -16.20 28.53
N ASP A 44 -4.73 -16.66 27.65
CA ASP A 44 -4.20 -18.01 27.70
C ASP A 44 -3.49 -18.27 29.03
N GLY A 45 -3.90 -19.34 29.73
CA GLY A 45 -3.57 -19.60 31.15
C GLY A 45 -4.77 -19.48 32.12
N THR A 46 -5.92 -18.97 31.68
CA THR A 46 -7.18 -18.97 32.44
C THR A 46 -8.13 -20.08 32.00
N ASP A 47 -8.88 -20.66 32.94
CA ASP A 47 -9.96 -21.64 32.67
C ASP A 47 -10.95 -21.04 31.65
N PRO A 48 -11.34 -21.74 30.57
CA PRO A 48 -12.36 -21.29 29.61
C PRO A 48 -13.66 -20.80 30.25
N MET A 49 -13.99 -21.27 31.46
CA MET A 49 -15.15 -20.79 32.24
C MET A 49 -14.97 -19.38 32.82
N LYS A 50 -13.77 -18.79 32.73
CA LYS A 50 -13.43 -17.42 33.15
C LYS A 50 -13.28 -16.45 31.98
N SER A 51 -13.81 -16.80 30.82
CA SER A 51 -13.83 -15.88 29.67
C SER A 51 -14.53 -14.57 30.00
N LEU A 52 -13.96 -13.47 29.50
CA LEU A 52 -14.48 -12.12 29.68
C LEU A 52 -15.41 -11.79 28.53
N LYS A 53 -16.58 -11.21 28.82
CA LYS A 53 -17.59 -10.91 27.81
C LYS A 53 -17.82 -9.41 27.75
N TYR A 54 -17.70 -8.85 26.55
CA TYR A 54 -17.80 -7.41 26.29
C TYR A 54 -18.86 -7.12 25.24
N ASP A 55 -19.68 -6.11 25.52
CA ASP A 55 -20.56 -5.53 24.52
C ASP A 55 -19.77 -4.50 23.71
N VAL A 56 -19.34 -4.90 22.52
CA VAL A 56 -18.59 -4.02 21.61
C VAL A 56 -19.49 -2.92 21.04
N ASP A 57 -20.82 -3.06 21.17
CA ASP A 57 -21.72 -2.02 20.69
C ASP A 57 -21.76 -0.78 21.60
N GLU A 58 -21.35 -0.89 22.86
CA GLU A 58 -21.31 0.19 23.82
C GLU A 58 -19.88 0.72 24.04
N ILE A 59 -19.70 2.04 23.90
CA ILE A 59 -18.42 2.69 24.23
C ILE A 59 -18.27 2.65 25.75
N SER A 60 -17.23 1.98 26.23
CA SER A 60 -17.06 1.70 27.65
C SER A 60 -15.59 1.58 28.02
N ASP A 61 -15.27 1.99 29.25
CA ASP A 61 -13.94 1.85 29.83
C ASP A 61 -14.03 0.89 31.01
N HIS A 62 -13.54 -0.34 30.82
CA HIS A 62 -13.71 -1.40 31.81
C HIS A 62 -12.60 -1.34 32.85
N GLN A 63 -12.96 -1.60 34.11
CA GLN A 63 -11.99 -1.62 35.20
C GLN A 63 -10.88 -2.65 34.93
N PRO A 64 -9.62 -2.37 35.33
CA PRO A 64 -8.50 -3.27 35.12
C PRO A 64 -8.74 -4.65 35.75
N ILE A 65 -8.46 -5.71 35.00
CA ILE A 65 -8.78 -7.10 35.38
C ILE A 65 -7.51 -7.83 35.76
N HIS A 66 -7.53 -8.47 36.93
CA HIS A 66 -6.42 -9.26 37.41
C HIS A 66 -6.31 -10.58 36.63
N VAL A 67 -5.17 -10.80 35.99
CA VAL A 67 -4.87 -12.08 35.34
C VAL A 67 -4.11 -12.95 36.35
N ASN A 68 -4.74 -14.04 36.81
CA ASN A 68 -4.13 -14.96 37.78
C ASN A 68 -3.06 -15.84 37.13
N ASP A 69 -1.87 -15.31 36.85
CA ASP A 69 -0.65 -16.12 36.76
C ASP A 69 0.64 -15.27 36.86
N GLY A 70 1.14 -15.05 38.07
CA GLY A 70 2.41 -14.34 38.32
C GLY A 70 2.25 -12.83 38.65
N PRO A 71 3.37 -12.06 38.72
CA PRO A 71 3.40 -10.74 39.36
C PRO A 71 2.37 -9.78 38.76
N THR A 72 1.36 -9.42 39.57
CA THR A 72 0.27 -8.46 39.37
C THR A 72 0.25 -7.75 38.01
N ARG A 73 -0.25 -8.44 36.98
CA ARG A 73 -0.58 -7.82 35.69
C ARG A 73 -2.08 -7.63 35.62
N PHE A 74 -2.47 -6.38 35.43
CA PHE A 74 -3.86 -6.02 35.19
C PHE A 74 -4.02 -5.71 33.71
N LEU A 75 -5.04 -6.25 33.06
CA LEU A 75 -5.39 -5.85 31.70
C LEU A 75 -6.47 -4.78 31.76
N HIS A 76 -6.29 -3.70 31.03
CA HIS A 76 -7.29 -2.66 30.83
C HIS A 76 -7.91 -2.83 29.45
N ILE A 77 -9.24 -2.85 29.40
CA ILE A 77 -9.99 -3.05 28.17
C ILE A 77 -10.89 -1.85 27.96
N THR A 78 -10.67 -1.13 26.87
CA THR A 78 -11.43 0.06 26.51
C THR A 78 -12.03 -0.13 25.14
N ILE A 79 -13.33 0.14 25.01
CA ILE A 79 -14.06 0.07 23.75
C ILE A 79 -14.25 1.50 23.27
N VAL A 80 -13.58 1.85 22.17
CA VAL A 80 -13.63 3.20 21.58
C VAL A 80 -14.25 3.15 20.20
N LYS A 81 -14.88 4.25 19.80
CA LYS A 81 -15.35 4.43 18.43
C LYS A 81 -14.32 5.26 17.66
N GLU A 82 -13.72 4.65 16.64
CA GLU A 82 -12.82 5.32 15.70
C GLU A 82 -13.56 5.45 14.36
N GLU A 83 -14.01 6.66 14.03
CA GLU A 83 -14.83 6.94 12.83
C GLU A 83 -16.10 6.08 12.71
N LYS A 84 -16.11 5.12 11.76
CA LYS A 84 -17.20 4.18 11.48
C LYS A 84 -16.96 2.80 12.10
N ILE A 85 -15.81 2.56 12.72
CA ILE A 85 -15.45 1.28 13.34
C ILE A 85 -15.43 1.40 14.86
N LYS A 86 -15.75 0.30 15.54
CA LYS A 86 -15.57 0.17 16.98
C LYS A 86 -14.32 -0.66 17.23
N VAL A 87 -13.45 -0.16 18.09
CA VAL A 87 -12.13 -0.72 18.35
C VAL A 87 -12.06 -1.12 19.83
N VAL A 88 -11.77 -2.39 20.08
CA VAL A 88 -11.49 -2.90 21.42
C VAL A 88 -9.99 -2.80 21.65
N LYS A 89 -9.58 -1.92 22.57
CA LYS A 89 -8.17 -1.73 22.96
C LYS A 89 -7.89 -2.53 24.22
N ILE A 90 -6.83 -3.32 24.17
CA ILE A 90 -6.34 -4.11 25.31
C ILE A 90 -4.95 -3.57 25.66
N SER A 91 -4.75 -3.11 26.88
CA SER A 91 -3.49 -2.56 27.35
C SER A 91 -3.09 -3.12 28.71
N ASP A 92 -1.78 -3.17 28.97
CA ASP A 92 -1.27 -3.48 30.30
C ASP A 92 -1.53 -2.29 31.23
N TRP A 93 -2.29 -2.53 32.29
CA TRP A 93 -2.48 -1.58 33.37
C TRP A 93 -1.37 -1.71 34.39
N MET A 94 -0.51 -0.70 34.43
CA MET A 94 0.42 -0.49 35.52
C MET A 94 -0.13 0.63 36.42
N PRO A 95 -0.34 0.40 37.73
CA PRO A 95 -0.56 1.52 38.63
C PRO A 95 0.65 2.45 38.53
N LYS A 96 0.43 3.76 38.41
CA LYS A 96 1.51 4.75 38.46
C LYS A 96 2.23 4.58 39.79
N THR A 97 3.32 3.83 39.81
CA THR A 97 4.27 3.83 40.92
C THR A 97 4.89 5.22 40.92
N GLU A 98 4.38 6.10 41.79
CA GLU A 98 5.07 7.31 42.17
C GLU A 98 6.49 6.91 42.62
N PRO A 99 7.56 7.37 41.95
CA PRO A 99 8.89 7.17 42.48
C PRO A 99 9.03 8.07 43.71
N THR A 100 8.83 7.48 44.89
CA THR A 100 9.24 8.11 46.16
C THR A 100 10.76 8.13 46.17
N GLY A 101 11.33 9.29 45.83
CA GLY A 101 12.78 9.47 45.76
C GLY A 101 13.15 10.94 45.55
N VAL A 102 12.94 11.73 46.60
CA VAL A 102 13.65 12.97 46.96
C VAL A 102 14.27 13.77 45.81
N LEU A 103 13.69 14.92 45.46
CA LEU A 103 14.36 16.23 45.46
C LEU A 103 13.38 17.37 45.08
N SER A 104 13.49 18.46 45.85
CA SER A 104 12.95 19.82 45.61
C SER A 104 11.47 20.12 45.91
N ARG A 105 11.21 20.25 47.23
CA ARG A 105 10.09 20.93 47.91
C ARG A 105 9.98 22.45 47.61
N LYS A 106 10.13 22.91 46.36
CA LYS A 106 10.04 24.35 46.04
C LYS A 106 9.08 24.76 44.92
N TYR A 107 8.35 23.82 44.31
CA TYR A 107 7.41 24.15 43.22
C TYR A 107 5.92 23.85 43.52
N LEU A 108 5.58 23.45 44.75
CA LEU A 108 4.21 23.08 45.11
C LEU A 108 3.40 24.21 45.78
N SER A 109 3.94 25.43 45.90
CA SER A 109 3.22 26.59 46.46
C SER A 109 2.64 27.55 45.41
N SER A 110 2.82 27.28 44.12
CA SER A 110 2.37 28.19 43.04
C SER A 110 1.17 27.68 42.23
N ILE A 111 0.68 26.46 42.51
CA ILE A 111 -0.42 25.84 41.72
C ILE A 111 -1.78 25.94 42.43
N SER A 112 -1.81 26.27 43.73
CA SER A 112 -3.06 26.45 44.49
C SER A 112 -3.80 27.77 44.18
N GLN A 113 -3.23 28.65 43.35
CA GLN A 113 -3.85 29.92 42.94
C GLN A 113 -4.45 29.91 41.52
N ILE A 114 -4.35 28.80 40.77
CA ILE A 114 -4.87 28.70 39.39
C ILE A 114 -6.01 27.65 39.30
N LEU A 115 -6.84 27.54 40.35
CA LEU A 115 -8.04 26.68 40.32
C LEU A 115 -9.34 27.44 40.60
N LYS A 116 -9.32 28.77 40.47
CA LYS A 116 -10.52 29.61 40.50
C LYS A 116 -10.41 30.70 39.44
N ASN A 117 -10.78 30.36 38.21
CA ASN A 117 -11.64 31.18 37.34
C ASN A 117 -11.71 30.59 35.93
N ASP A 118 -12.94 30.60 35.41
CA ASP A 118 -13.33 30.65 34.00
C ASP A 118 -13.22 29.39 33.11
N SER A 119 -14.37 28.72 32.99
CA SER A 119 -15.21 28.70 31.78
C SER A 119 -14.52 28.98 30.42
N GLN A 120 -14.79 28.10 29.45
CA GLN A 120 -14.44 28.17 28.01
C GLN A 120 -12.99 27.86 27.63
N LYS A 121 -12.72 26.58 27.34
CA LYS A 121 -12.38 26.05 26.00
C LYS A 121 -11.96 24.59 26.19
N GLN A 122 -12.84 23.67 25.80
CA GLN A 122 -12.43 22.30 25.51
C GLN A 122 -11.46 22.39 24.33
N GLN A 123 -10.15 22.36 24.61
CA GLN A 123 -9.17 22.01 23.60
C GLN A 123 -9.46 20.55 23.20
N PRO A 124 -9.61 20.24 21.91
CA PRO A 124 -9.62 18.84 21.50
C PRO A 124 -8.29 18.23 21.94
N VAL A 125 -8.40 17.07 22.59
CA VAL A 125 -7.29 16.18 22.89
C VAL A 125 -6.44 16.08 21.62
N SER A 126 -5.20 16.52 21.70
CA SER A 126 -4.23 16.34 20.62
C SER A 126 -4.16 14.86 20.30
N THR A 127 -4.78 14.46 19.18
CA THR A 127 -4.44 13.21 18.53
C THR A 127 -2.95 13.30 18.26
N THR A 128 -2.15 12.44 18.90
CA THR A 128 -0.77 12.23 18.48
C THR A 128 -0.85 11.71 17.06
N ASP A 129 -0.70 12.60 16.08
CA ASP A 129 -0.57 12.24 14.68
C ASP A 129 0.71 11.40 14.58
N CYS A 130 0.55 10.08 14.49
CA CYS A 130 1.66 9.18 14.26
C CYS A 130 2.14 9.36 12.82
N GLU A 131 3.35 9.89 12.69
CA GLU A 131 4.03 10.00 11.40
C GLU A 131 4.65 8.63 11.05
N PHE A 132 4.41 8.16 9.83
CA PHE A 132 4.94 6.90 9.33
C PHE A 132 5.65 7.12 8.00
N HIS A 133 6.89 6.66 7.91
CA HIS A 133 7.71 6.73 6.71
C HIS A 133 8.30 5.37 6.41
N VAL A 134 8.17 4.94 5.16
CA VAL A 134 8.85 3.77 4.62
C VAL A 134 9.49 4.15 3.31
N THR A 135 10.78 3.86 3.19
CA THR A 135 11.53 3.97 1.95
C THR A 135 12.12 2.60 1.65
N VAL A 136 11.92 2.13 0.42
CA VAL A 136 12.53 0.93 -0.14
C VAL A 136 13.44 1.37 -1.26
N GLU A 137 14.72 1.01 -1.15
CA GLU A 137 15.75 1.32 -2.15
C GLU A 137 16.29 0.02 -2.71
N LEU A 138 16.23 -0.14 -4.03
CA LEU A 138 16.77 -1.27 -4.76
C LEU A 138 17.83 -0.73 -5.73
N ALA A 139 19.08 -1.14 -5.52
CA ALA A 139 20.18 -0.77 -6.42
C ALA A 139 19.91 -1.30 -7.84
N GLU A 140 19.41 -2.54 -7.93
CA GLU A 140 19.08 -3.19 -9.19
C GLU A 140 17.87 -4.12 -8.99
N LEU A 141 16.94 -4.07 -9.95
CA LEU A 141 15.76 -4.95 -10.02
C LEU A 141 15.66 -5.52 -11.44
N GLY A 142 15.75 -6.84 -11.53
CA GLY A 142 15.57 -7.61 -12.76
C GLY A 142 14.25 -8.39 -12.73
N ILE A 143 13.46 -8.32 -13.81
CA ILE A 143 12.23 -9.08 -13.98
C ILE A 143 12.29 -9.78 -15.34
N SER A 144 12.34 -11.11 -15.30
CA SER A 144 12.26 -11.98 -16.49
C SER A 144 10.83 -12.43 -16.73
N PHE A 145 10.36 -12.32 -17.96
CA PHE A 145 9.10 -12.92 -18.42
C PHE A 145 9.43 -14.18 -19.20
N ILE A 146 8.92 -15.30 -18.70
CA ILE A 146 9.19 -16.64 -19.21
C ILE A 146 7.88 -17.21 -19.75
N ASP A 147 7.95 -17.83 -20.92
CA ASP A 147 6.79 -18.46 -21.55
C ASP A 147 6.47 -19.85 -20.98
N HIS A 148 5.36 -20.43 -21.42
CA HIS A 148 4.92 -21.79 -21.10
C HIS A 148 5.95 -22.87 -21.52
N THR A 149 6.67 -22.66 -22.61
CA THR A 149 7.96 -23.34 -22.84
C THR A 149 9.00 -22.48 -22.15
N PRO A 150 9.78 -22.96 -21.16
CA PRO A 150 10.62 -22.18 -20.23
C PRO A 150 11.78 -21.41 -20.92
N GLU A 151 11.42 -20.55 -21.85
CA GLU A 151 12.19 -19.66 -22.69
C GLU A 151 11.89 -18.25 -22.18
N GLU A 152 12.94 -17.52 -21.85
CA GLU A 152 12.82 -16.12 -21.46
C GLU A 152 12.55 -15.28 -22.70
N ILE A 153 11.42 -14.57 -22.72
CA ILE A 153 11.02 -13.72 -23.85
C ILE A 153 11.52 -12.29 -23.64
N LEU A 154 11.47 -11.80 -22.40
CA LEU A 154 11.65 -10.39 -22.07
C LEU A 154 12.35 -10.24 -20.73
N TYR A 155 13.32 -9.33 -20.67
CA TYR A 155 13.99 -8.96 -19.42
C TYR A 155 13.84 -7.47 -19.17
N LEU A 156 13.29 -7.10 -18.03
CA LEU A 156 13.19 -5.72 -17.56
C LEU A 156 14.24 -5.50 -16.47
N SER A 157 15.12 -4.52 -16.70
CA SER A 157 16.13 -4.07 -15.74
C SER A 157 15.82 -2.65 -15.29
N VAL A 158 15.75 -2.44 -13.99
CA VAL A 158 15.58 -1.13 -13.36
C VAL A 158 16.75 -0.88 -12.41
N GLN A 159 17.38 0.30 -12.50
CA GLN A 159 18.50 0.70 -11.66
C GLN A 159 18.10 1.86 -10.74
N ASN A 160 18.59 1.81 -9.50
CA ASN A 160 18.37 2.80 -8.44
C ASN A 160 16.88 3.09 -8.23
N LEU A 161 16.06 2.04 -8.07
CA LEU A 161 14.64 2.19 -7.80
C LEU A 161 14.45 2.60 -6.34
N VAL A 162 13.82 3.75 -6.12
CA VAL A 162 13.43 4.25 -4.81
C VAL A 162 11.91 4.35 -4.76
N LEU A 163 11.31 3.69 -3.77
CA LEU A 163 9.88 3.77 -3.45
C LEU A 163 9.77 4.34 -2.05
N ALA A 164 9.13 5.50 -1.90
CA ALA A 164 8.90 6.12 -0.60
C ALA A 164 7.42 6.37 -0.38
N TYR A 165 6.92 5.95 0.78
CA TYR A 165 5.59 6.23 1.26
C TYR A 165 5.67 6.91 2.62
N SER A 166 4.91 7.98 2.80
CA SER A 166 4.81 8.68 4.08
C SER A 166 3.38 9.07 4.39
N THR A 167 2.96 8.98 5.64
CA THR A 167 1.64 9.41 6.12
C THR A 167 1.77 10.03 7.52
N GLY A 168 0.72 10.70 7.99
CA GLY A 168 0.73 11.39 9.29
C GLY A 168 1.43 12.74 9.27
N LEU A 169 1.62 13.35 8.10
CA LEU A 169 2.22 14.68 7.90
C LEU A 169 1.30 15.85 8.30
N GLY A 170 0.28 15.58 9.13
CA GLY A 170 -0.83 16.46 9.46
C GLY A 170 -1.98 16.42 8.44
N SER A 171 -3.20 16.68 8.91
CA SER A 171 -4.41 16.84 8.08
C SER A 171 -4.72 15.70 7.10
N GLY A 172 -4.38 14.45 7.46
CA GLY A 172 -4.63 13.28 6.62
C GLY A 172 -3.77 13.21 5.34
N ILE A 173 -2.65 13.92 5.31
CA ILE A 173 -1.77 13.95 4.15
C ILE A 173 -0.88 12.70 4.12
N SER A 174 -0.93 12.00 3.00
CA SER A 174 0.05 10.97 2.63
C SER A 174 0.75 11.33 1.33
N ARG A 175 1.98 10.85 1.16
CA ARG A 175 2.79 11.04 -0.03
C ARG A 175 3.37 9.73 -0.47
N PHE A 176 3.31 9.49 -1.76
CA PHE A 176 3.98 8.40 -2.44
C PHE A 176 4.97 8.99 -3.43
N LYS A 177 6.19 8.45 -3.48
CA LYS A 177 7.22 8.82 -4.44
C LYS A 177 7.82 7.55 -5.02
N LEU A 178 8.05 7.58 -6.32
CA LEU A 178 8.78 6.56 -7.05
C LEU A 178 9.83 7.27 -7.89
N SER A 179 11.08 6.81 -7.86
CA SER A 179 12.11 7.29 -8.78
C SER A 179 13.05 6.18 -9.21
N MET A 180 13.58 6.27 -10.42
CA MET A 180 14.60 5.35 -10.94
C MET A 180 15.58 6.10 -11.84
N SER A 181 16.82 5.63 -11.90
CA SER A 181 17.90 6.22 -12.71
C SER A 181 18.21 5.42 -13.98
N GLY A 182 17.86 4.14 -14.01
CA GLY A 182 18.01 3.30 -15.21
C GLY A 182 16.78 2.44 -15.46
N LEU A 183 16.45 2.25 -16.74
CA LEU A 183 15.37 1.42 -17.23
C LEU A 183 15.79 0.85 -18.58
N GLN A 184 15.83 -0.47 -18.67
CA GLN A 184 16.10 -1.16 -19.91
C GLN A 184 15.14 -2.33 -20.05
N LEU A 185 14.60 -2.49 -21.24
CA LEU A 185 13.75 -3.62 -21.61
C LEU A 185 14.40 -4.34 -22.78
N ASP A 186 14.73 -5.60 -22.58
CA ASP A 186 15.47 -6.42 -23.54
C ASP A 186 14.61 -7.56 -24.09
N ASN A 187 14.75 -7.79 -25.38
CA ASN A 187 14.22 -8.94 -26.08
C ASN A 187 15.19 -10.11 -25.92
N GLN A 188 14.76 -11.15 -25.21
CA GLN A 188 15.57 -12.34 -24.93
C GLN A 188 15.38 -13.47 -25.96
N LEU A 189 14.56 -13.23 -27.00
CA LEU A 189 14.40 -14.20 -28.08
C LEU A 189 15.72 -14.44 -28.83
N PRO A 190 16.00 -15.70 -29.22
CA PRO A 190 17.21 -16.03 -29.93
C PRO A 190 17.31 -15.30 -31.28
N LEU A 191 18.53 -14.88 -31.64
CA LEU A 191 18.86 -14.26 -32.93
C LEU A 191 18.04 -12.98 -33.24
N THR A 192 17.60 -12.26 -32.21
CA THR A 192 16.89 -10.99 -32.42
C THR A 192 17.82 -9.90 -32.96
N PRO A 193 17.46 -9.21 -34.07
CA PRO A 193 18.21 -8.06 -34.58
C PRO A 193 18.05 -6.82 -33.70
N MET A 194 17.04 -6.80 -32.81
CA MET A 194 16.77 -5.70 -31.88
C MET A 194 16.73 -6.25 -30.45
N PRO A 195 17.90 -6.47 -29.80
CA PRO A 195 17.98 -7.05 -28.46
C PRO A 195 17.52 -6.08 -27.38
N VAL A 196 17.62 -4.78 -27.60
CA VAL A 196 17.12 -3.77 -26.65
C VAL A 196 15.87 -3.11 -27.23
N LEU A 197 14.73 -3.33 -26.56
CA LEU A 197 13.41 -2.83 -26.94
C LEU A 197 13.14 -1.43 -26.40
N LEU A 198 13.56 -1.15 -25.16
CA LEU A 198 13.40 0.16 -24.56
C LEU A 198 14.64 0.52 -23.76
N ARG A 199 15.16 1.74 -23.97
CA ARG A 199 16.21 2.31 -23.11
C ARG A 199 16.22 3.84 -23.19
N PRO A 200 16.69 4.55 -22.16
CA PRO A 200 17.03 5.95 -22.31
C PRO A 200 18.20 6.12 -23.31
N GLN A 201 18.15 7.17 -24.14
CA GLN A 201 19.18 7.44 -25.15
C GLN A 201 20.50 7.89 -24.52
N ARG A 202 20.45 8.60 -23.40
CA ARG A 202 21.62 9.06 -22.64
C ARG A 202 21.66 8.36 -21.29
N VAL A 203 22.85 7.96 -20.87
CA VAL A 203 23.11 7.54 -19.49
C VAL A 203 23.02 8.78 -18.62
N VAL A 204 22.09 8.74 -17.68
CA VAL A 204 21.79 9.81 -16.74
C VAL A 204 22.86 9.78 -15.64
N SER A 205 23.26 10.95 -15.09
CA SER A 205 24.27 11.00 -14.03
C SER A 205 23.78 10.24 -12.78
N GLU A 206 24.68 9.79 -11.90
CA GLU A 206 24.31 8.96 -10.72
C GLU A 206 23.26 9.63 -9.80
N THR A 207 23.13 10.96 -9.84
CA THR A 207 22.16 11.71 -9.02
C THR A 207 20.86 12.04 -9.73
N ASP A 208 20.77 11.78 -11.03
CA ASP A 208 19.64 12.16 -11.86
C ASP A 208 18.68 10.97 -12.05
N TYR A 209 17.39 11.26 -12.22
CA TYR A 209 16.36 10.24 -12.47
C TYR A 209 15.95 10.24 -13.95
N ILE A 210 15.64 9.06 -14.49
CA ILE A 210 14.99 8.93 -15.80
C ILE A 210 13.46 8.98 -15.67
N LEU A 211 12.94 8.64 -14.50
CA LEU A 211 11.53 8.75 -14.18
C LEU A 211 11.41 9.03 -12.69
N LYS A 212 10.61 10.05 -12.36
CA LYS A 212 10.19 10.35 -11.00
C LYS A 212 8.70 10.59 -11.01
N PHE A 213 7.98 9.79 -10.25
CA PHE A 213 6.58 9.98 -9.94
C PHE A 213 6.46 10.43 -8.49
N SER A 214 5.58 11.39 -8.23
CA SER A 214 5.32 11.89 -6.89
C SER A 214 3.86 12.27 -6.76
N MET A 215 3.20 11.72 -5.76
CA MET A 215 1.77 11.85 -5.55
C MET A 215 1.52 12.20 -4.09
N THR A 216 0.76 13.25 -3.86
CA THR A 216 0.27 13.63 -2.54
C THR A 216 -1.22 13.38 -2.52
N MET A 217 -1.69 12.67 -1.50
CA MET A 217 -3.10 12.39 -1.26
C MET A 217 -3.50 13.01 0.08
N GLN A 218 -4.70 13.57 0.14
CA GLN A 218 -5.29 14.07 1.37
C GLN A 218 -6.55 13.26 1.68
N SER A 219 -6.53 12.50 2.78
CA SER A 219 -7.73 11.81 3.27
C SER A 219 -8.63 12.79 4.00
N ASN A 220 -9.89 12.88 3.58
CA ASN A 220 -10.91 13.73 4.23
C ASN A 220 -11.92 12.91 5.06
N GLY A 221 -11.73 11.59 5.21
CA GLY A 221 -12.66 10.68 5.90
C GLY A 221 -13.97 10.38 5.16
N SER A 222 -14.18 10.96 3.98
CA SER A 222 -15.29 10.66 3.07
C SER A 222 -14.89 9.58 2.07
N LEU A 223 -15.75 8.60 1.85
CA LEU A 223 -15.49 7.48 0.94
C LEU A 223 -15.59 7.88 -0.55
N ASP A 224 -16.29 8.98 -0.84
CA ASP A 224 -16.65 9.35 -2.21
C ASP A 224 -15.73 10.42 -2.84
N LEU A 225 -14.76 10.96 -2.09
CA LEU A 225 -13.90 12.04 -2.58
C LEU A 225 -12.42 11.76 -2.32
N CYS A 226 -11.69 11.46 -3.39
CA CYS A 226 -10.25 11.29 -3.40
C CYS A 226 -9.58 12.61 -3.82
N VAL A 227 -8.91 13.27 -2.87
CA VAL A 227 -8.20 14.54 -3.14
C VAL A 227 -6.71 14.26 -3.32
N TYR A 228 -6.19 14.68 -4.47
CA TYR A 228 -4.78 14.64 -4.82
C TYR A 228 -4.25 16.07 -5.01
N PRO A 229 -3.78 16.73 -3.95
CA PRO A 229 -3.28 18.11 -4.07
C PRO A 229 -2.16 18.25 -5.10
N TYR A 230 -1.35 17.20 -5.28
CA TYR A 230 -0.23 17.20 -6.21
C TYR A 230 -0.02 15.82 -6.82
N ILE A 231 0.07 15.78 -8.15
CA ILE A 231 0.55 14.64 -8.93
C ILE A 231 1.64 15.17 -9.86
N GLY A 232 2.83 14.61 -9.73
CA GLY A 232 4.02 14.95 -10.50
C GLY A 232 4.53 13.74 -11.26
N LEU A 233 4.75 13.90 -12.56
CA LEU A 233 5.46 12.95 -13.40
C LEU A 233 6.59 13.67 -14.11
N HIS A 234 7.82 13.34 -13.75
CA HIS A 234 9.03 13.94 -14.32
C HIS A 234 9.83 12.85 -15.03
N GLY A 235 10.04 13.05 -16.32
CA GLY A 235 10.94 12.28 -17.15
C GLY A 235 12.36 12.83 -17.12
N PRO A 236 13.24 12.31 -17.99
CA PRO A 236 14.61 12.78 -18.07
C PRO A 236 14.64 14.19 -18.66
N GLU A 237 15.70 14.96 -18.39
CA GLU A 237 15.82 16.35 -18.83
C GLU A 237 15.54 16.55 -20.32
N ASN A 238 15.17 17.78 -20.70
CA ASN A 238 14.76 18.25 -22.04
C ASN A 238 15.75 17.95 -23.19
N SER A 239 16.83 17.18 -23.01
CA SER A 239 17.76 16.72 -24.05
C SER A 239 17.86 15.18 -24.20
N ALA A 240 17.20 14.40 -23.33
CA ALA A 240 17.12 12.95 -23.41
C ALA A 240 15.81 12.50 -24.10
N ALA A 241 15.83 11.31 -24.69
CA ALA A 241 14.67 10.64 -25.26
C ALA A 241 14.76 9.14 -24.94
N PHE A 242 13.63 8.44 -24.84
CA PHE A 242 13.60 6.98 -24.78
C PHE A 242 13.65 6.41 -26.19
N LEU A 243 14.55 5.48 -26.44
CA LEU A 243 14.54 4.71 -27.67
C LEU A 243 13.56 3.55 -27.49
N ILE A 244 12.61 3.42 -28.41
CA ILE A 244 11.68 2.30 -28.47
C ILE A 244 11.92 1.58 -29.78
N ASN A 245 12.26 0.29 -29.69
CA ASN A 245 12.52 -0.59 -30.81
C ASN A 245 11.44 -1.67 -30.82
N ILE A 246 10.59 -1.65 -31.83
CA ILE A 246 9.50 -2.62 -32.01
C ILE A 246 9.93 -3.61 -33.09
N HIS A 247 10.09 -4.87 -32.71
CA HIS A 247 10.41 -5.95 -33.64
C HIS A 247 9.19 -6.85 -33.80
N GLU A 248 8.69 -7.00 -35.02
CA GLU A 248 7.46 -7.75 -35.31
C GLU A 248 7.41 -9.18 -34.71
N PRO A 249 8.44 -10.04 -34.88
CA PRO A 249 8.47 -11.38 -34.28
C PRO A 249 8.30 -11.39 -32.77
N PHE A 250 8.80 -10.37 -32.06
CA PHE A 250 8.64 -10.25 -30.63
C PHE A 250 7.17 -10.02 -30.25
N VAL A 251 6.46 -9.17 -31.00
CA VAL A 251 5.02 -8.91 -30.78
C VAL A 251 4.21 -10.20 -30.90
N TRP A 252 4.53 -11.04 -31.89
CA TRP A 252 3.87 -12.33 -32.08
C TRP A 252 4.11 -13.30 -30.92
N ARG A 253 5.36 -13.40 -30.45
CA ARG A 253 5.69 -14.24 -29.29
C ARG A 253 4.99 -13.77 -28.02
N LEU A 254 4.94 -12.47 -27.77
CA LEU A 254 4.23 -11.91 -26.61
C LEU A 254 2.72 -12.17 -26.69
N HIS A 255 2.13 -12.01 -27.87
CA HIS A 255 0.71 -12.31 -28.10
C HIS A 255 0.39 -13.78 -27.84
N GLU A 256 1.20 -14.71 -28.35
CA GLU A 256 1.04 -16.14 -28.11
C GLU A 256 1.12 -16.48 -26.61
N MET A 257 2.10 -15.94 -25.89
CA MET A 257 2.22 -16.11 -24.44
C MET A 257 0.96 -15.61 -23.71
N ILE A 258 0.48 -14.40 -24.02
CA ILE A 258 -0.70 -13.81 -23.36
C ILE A 258 -1.96 -14.66 -23.59
N GLU A 259 -2.15 -15.16 -24.81
CA GLU A 259 -3.27 -16.07 -25.15
C GLU A 259 -3.20 -17.36 -24.31
N GLN A 260 -2.01 -17.92 -24.10
CA GLN A 260 -1.81 -19.12 -23.28
C GLN A 260 -2.08 -18.89 -21.79
N VAL A 261 -1.75 -17.70 -21.27
CA VAL A 261 -1.91 -17.36 -19.83
C VAL A 261 -3.40 -17.30 -19.43
N LYS A 262 -4.34 -17.11 -20.37
CA LYS A 262 -5.80 -17.05 -20.09
C LYS A 262 -6.15 -16.14 -18.92
N LEU A 263 -5.70 -14.88 -18.98
CA LEU A 263 -5.93 -13.87 -17.92
C LEU A 263 -7.40 -13.72 -17.51
N SER A 264 -8.35 -14.06 -18.39
CA SER A 264 -9.78 -14.07 -18.08
C SER A 264 -10.13 -14.89 -16.83
N ARG A 265 -9.32 -15.89 -16.46
CA ARG A 265 -9.49 -16.66 -15.23
C ARG A 265 -9.22 -15.86 -13.95
N LEU A 266 -8.39 -14.82 -14.01
CA LEU A 266 -8.09 -13.96 -12.87
C LEU A 266 -9.21 -12.95 -12.56
N TYR A 267 -10.05 -12.64 -13.56
CA TYR A 267 -11.11 -11.63 -13.45
C TYR A 267 -12.48 -12.20 -13.03
N ASN A 268 -12.57 -13.47 -12.67
CA ASN A 268 -13.84 -14.14 -12.37
C ASN A 268 -14.44 -13.85 -10.97
N SER A 269 -13.90 -12.89 -10.22
CA SER A 269 -14.58 -12.37 -9.03
C SER A 269 -15.70 -11.43 -9.48
N GLN A 270 -16.88 -12.00 -9.74
CA GLN A 270 -18.09 -11.25 -10.05
C GLN A 270 -18.56 -10.54 -8.79
N THR A 271 -17.99 -9.37 -8.50
CA THR A 271 -18.38 -8.53 -7.37
C THR A 271 -19.77 -7.95 -7.67
N THR A 272 -20.79 -8.44 -6.99
CA THR A 272 -22.20 -8.00 -7.10
C THR A 272 -22.47 -6.63 -6.43
N ALA A 273 -21.43 -5.97 -5.93
CA ALA A 273 -21.55 -4.61 -5.40
C ALA A 273 -21.52 -3.61 -6.56
N ALA A 274 -22.54 -2.76 -6.64
CA ALA A 274 -22.50 -1.59 -7.51
C ALA A 274 -21.35 -0.68 -7.02
N SER A 275 -20.25 -0.65 -7.76
CA SER A 275 -19.16 0.28 -7.51
C SER A 275 -19.63 1.69 -7.89
N VAL A 276 -19.68 2.58 -6.92
CA VAL A 276 -19.86 4.02 -7.18
C VAL A 276 -18.48 4.58 -7.51
N ASP A 277 -18.36 5.24 -8.66
CA ASP A 277 -17.10 5.87 -9.04
C ASP A 277 -16.79 7.02 -8.07
N PRO A 278 -15.64 7.01 -7.38
CA PRO A 278 -15.29 8.10 -6.48
C PRO A 278 -15.00 9.37 -7.28
N ILE A 279 -15.33 10.52 -6.71
CA ILE A 279 -14.96 11.82 -7.26
C ILE A 279 -13.46 12.03 -7.03
N ILE A 280 -12.72 12.27 -8.10
CA ILE A 280 -11.28 12.54 -8.06
C ILE A 280 -11.07 14.05 -8.22
N GLN A 281 -10.44 14.68 -7.23
CA GLN A 281 -10.02 16.07 -7.30
C GLN A 281 -8.51 16.17 -7.39
N ILE A 282 -7.98 16.68 -8.50
CA ILE A 282 -6.55 16.92 -8.70
C ILE A 282 -6.29 18.42 -8.55
N GLY A 283 -5.43 18.80 -7.61
CA GLY A 283 -5.05 20.19 -7.40
C GLY A 283 -4.06 20.67 -8.47
N VAL A 284 -2.88 20.05 -8.49
CA VAL A 284 -1.82 20.32 -9.47
C VAL A 284 -1.41 19.02 -10.13
N LEU A 285 -1.48 19.00 -11.47
CA LEU A 285 -0.88 17.97 -12.30
C LEU A 285 0.34 18.58 -13.00
N ASN A 286 1.54 18.14 -12.61
CA ASN A 286 2.79 18.60 -13.20
C ASN A 286 3.45 17.45 -13.96
N VAL A 287 3.40 17.52 -15.29
CA VAL A 287 3.98 16.53 -16.19
C VAL A 287 5.07 17.21 -17.00
N SER A 288 6.29 16.69 -16.95
CA SER A 288 7.35 17.12 -17.87
C SER A 288 7.18 16.45 -19.23
N GLU A 289 7.66 17.10 -20.29
CA GLU A 289 7.73 16.49 -21.62
C GLU A 289 8.52 15.18 -21.58
N VAL A 290 7.96 14.12 -22.18
CA VAL A 290 8.68 12.86 -22.38
C VAL A 290 8.81 12.62 -23.88
N ARG A 291 10.05 12.47 -24.33
CA ARG A 291 10.36 12.22 -25.74
C ARG A 291 10.74 10.79 -25.98
N PHE A 292 10.28 10.27 -27.10
CA PHE A 292 10.51 8.93 -27.59
C PHE A 292 11.07 9.00 -29.01
N LYS A 293 11.93 8.05 -29.35
CA LYS A 293 12.32 7.75 -30.73
C LYS A 293 11.93 6.32 -31.01
N VAL A 294 10.93 6.16 -31.87
CA VAL A 294 10.35 4.87 -32.19
C VAL A 294 10.97 4.37 -33.49
N SER A 295 11.55 3.17 -33.43
CA SER A 295 12.00 2.41 -34.60
C SER A 295 11.21 1.11 -34.63
N MET A 296 10.82 0.68 -35.84
CA MET A 296 9.98 -0.47 -36.04
C MET A 296 10.53 -1.30 -37.19
N ALA A 297 10.80 -2.58 -36.92
CA ALA A 297 11.35 -3.54 -37.87
C ALA A 297 10.35 -4.67 -38.15
N MET A 298 10.00 -4.81 -39.43
CA MET A 298 9.07 -5.82 -39.94
C MET A 298 9.80 -7.10 -40.35
N SER A 299 9.17 -8.25 -40.10
CA SER A 299 9.68 -9.57 -40.49
C SER A 299 8.54 -10.45 -41.01
N PRO A 300 8.07 -10.22 -42.26
CA PRO A 300 6.94 -10.94 -42.82
C PRO A 300 7.12 -12.45 -42.91
N SER A 301 8.38 -12.92 -43.05
CA SER A 301 8.73 -14.34 -43.13
C SER A 301 8.54 -15.10 -41.81
N GLN A 302 8.49 -14.40 -40.68
CA GLN A 302 8.34 -14.98 -39.34
C GLN A 302 6.91 -14.85 -38.79
N ARG A 303 5.95 -14.44 -39.63
CA ARG A 303 4.54 -14.30 -39.21
C ARG A 303 3.91 -15.67 -38.93
N PRO A 304 3.11 -15.78 -37.87
CA PRO A 304 2.22 -16.93 -37.69
C PRO A 304 1.25 -17.05 -38.87
N ARG A 305 0.92 -18.29 -39.25
CA ARG A 305 0.02 -18.55 -40.38
C ARG A 305 -1.40 -18.04 -40.06
N GLY A 306 -2.03 -17.34 -41.00
CA GLY A 306 -3.44 -16.94 -40.92
C GLY A 306 -3.73 -15.58 -40.26
N VAL A 307 -2.71 -14.81 -39.83
CA VAL A 307 -2.91 -13.58 -39.03
C VAL A 307 -2.89 -12.28 -39.84
N LEU A 308 -2.94 -12.36 -41.18
CA LEU A 308 -2.91 -11.16 -42.04
C LEU A 308 -4.08 -10.18 -41.79
N GLY A 309 -5.25 -10.65 -41.33
CA GLY A 309 -6.47 -9.85 -41.31
C GLY A 309 -6.52 -8.73 -40.26
N PHE A 310 -6.02 -8.97 -39.04
CA PHE A 310 -6.20 -8.03 -37.92
C PHE A 310 -5.16 -6.91 -37.89
N TRP A 311 -3.89 -7.22 -38.21
CA TRP A 311 -2.80 -6.26 -38.16
C TRP A 311 -2.41 -5.66 -39.52
N ALA A 312 -2.99 -6.10 -40.65
CA ALA A 312 -2.67 -5.51 -41.96
C ALA A 312 -2.85 -3.98 -41.98
N SER A 313 -3.86 -3.44 -41.29
CA SER A 313 -4.09 -1.99 -41.19
C SER A 313 -3.00 -1.26 -40.39
N LEU A 314 -2.66 -1.75 -39.18
CA LEU A 314 -1.59 -1.14 -38.36
C LEU A 314 -0.22 -1.26 -39.04
N MET A 315 0.06 -2.42 -39.64
CA MET A 315 1.35 -2.71 -40.27
C MET A 315 1.53 -1.94 -41.58
N THR A 316 0.45 -1.67 -42.31
CA THR A 316 0.47 -0.78 -43.49
C THR A 316 0.57 0.69 -43.07
N ALA A 317 -0.07 1.07 -41.96
CA ALA A 317 -0.02 2.44 -41.44
C ALA A 317 1.34 2.80 -40.83
N LEU A 318 2.05 1.83 -40.24
CA LEU A 318 3.32 2.08 -39.57
C LEU A 318 4.53 1.78 -40.44
N GLY A 319 4.48 0.86 -41.42
CA GLY A 319 5.63 0.61 -42.31
C GLY A 319 6.96 0.37 -41.58
N ASN A 320 8.08 0.41 -42.30
CA ASN A 320 9.40 0.40 -41.66
C ASN A 320 9.73 1.84 -41.23
N MET A 321 9.64 2.13 -39.94
CA MET A 321 9.95 3.45 -39.38
C MET A 321 11.27 3.40 -38.65
N GLU A 322 12.12 4.40 -38.86
CA GLU A 322 13.40 4.51 -38.17
C GLU A 322 13.45 5.85 -37.42
N ASN A 323 13.70 5.77 -36.11
CA ASN A 323 13.91 6.91 -35.23
C ASN A 323 12.82 8.01 -35.33
N MET A 324 11.56 7.62 -35.50
CA MET A 324 10.43 8.56 -35.51
C MET A 324 10.35 9.28 -34.16
N PRO A 325 10.49 10.62 -34.11
CA PRO A 325 10.38 11.36 -32.87
C PRO A 325 8.91 11.48 -32.46
N VAL A 326 8.61 11.16 -31.20
CA VAL A 326 7.30 11.35 -30.57
C VAL A 326 7.52 12.06 -29.24
N SER A 327 6.72 13.06 -28.91
CA SER A 327 6.77 13.78 -27.63
C SER A 327 5.37 13.85 -27.03
N ILE A 328 5.27 13.66 -25.72
CA ILE A 328 4.02 13.73 -24.95
C ILE A 328 4.18 14.74 -23.84
#